data_AF-A0A7X7I496-F1
#
_entry.id   AF-A0A7X7I496-F1
#
_cell.length_a   1.000
_cell.length_b   1.000
_cell.length_c   1.000
_cell.angle_alpha   90.00
_cell.angle_beta   90.00
_cell.angle_gamma   90.00
#
_symmetry.space_group_name_H-M   'P 1'
#
loop_
_entity.id
_entity.type
_entity.pdbx_description
1 polymer ?
#
loop_
_entity_poly.entity_id
_entity_poly.type
_entity_poly.pdbx_seq_one_letter_code
_entity_poly.pdbx_strand_id
1 'polypeptide(L)'
;MNFTPNVAVSRDCFSSLFKMPRARQEKVLEFIRRFSERPDSPGINFEKIRDAKDKKLRSVRIDDAYRGIVLHPESGNTYVLLWVDHHDDAYAWARNRSCAVNPYTGSLQIFEVCEEKRAAEPAVSETPPLFAGTGDPHQRIYRHPVVLSHCGISVAGRSCKLLVNYRTTEETRRWAVSLLDGRSLDDLEGGEDDLKGYRSLLRGQEPRLEGFGSFDEEADFLVAFLKEIESKGERLKDVCLVVRSRALLERYREALAGRGLPLVKLEAGGPENRDEDGVRTATMHRVKGLEFDRMILAGVCEDIVPPKSWREHEDPPMMNELETRERSLIHVAATRARTHILVTWHGEPSPLLGLKSGRACRR
;
A
#
# COMPACT_ATOMS: atom_id res chain seq x y z
N MET A 1 32.28 4.00 32.37
CA MET A 1 31.75 4.42 31.05
C MET A 1 30.57 5.34 31.34
N ASN A 2 30.69 6.64 31.04
CA ASN A 2 29.59 7.59 31.21
C ASN A 2 28.57 7.35 30.10
N PHE A 3 27.48 6.66 30.42
CA PHE A 3 26.40 6.39 29.49
C PHE A 3 25.53 7.65 29.37
N THR A 4 25.75 8.46 28.31
CA THR A 4 24.87 9.59 28.00
C THR A 4 23.57 9.07 27.39
N PRO A 5 22.41 9.28 28.04
CA PRO A 5 21.13 8.80 27.53
C PRO A 5 20.74 9.54 26.25
N ASN A 6 20.31 8.77 25.24
CA ASN A 6 19.82 9.31 23.98
C ASN A 6 18.31 9.55 24.09
N VAL A 7 17.91 10.81 24.03
CA VAL A 7 16.51 11.21 24.06
C VAL A 7 16.04 11.53 22.65
N ALA A 8 15.00 10.85 22.19
CA ALA A 8 14.33 11.15 20.93
C ALA A 8 12.90 11.66 21.21
N VAL A 9 12.41 12.57 20.36
CA VAL A 9 11.03 13.06 20.41
C VAL A 9 10.34 12.62 19.12
N SER A 10 9.23 11.90 19.23
CA SER A 10 8.45 11.48 18.07
C SER A 10 7.90 12.70 17.31
N ARG A 11 7.82 12.58 15.98
CA ARG A 11 7.16 13.60 15.13
C ARG A 11 5.71 13.83 15.55
N ASP A 12 5.05 12.80 16.07
CA ASP A 12 3.67 12.88 16.56
C ASP A 12 3.54 13.71 17.85
N CYS A 13 4.57 13.75 18.69
CA CYS A 13 4.59 14.61 19.88
C CYS A 13 4.58 16.10 19.52
N PHE A 14 5.21 16.48 18.40
CA PHE A 14 5.18 17.87 17.94
C PHE A 14 3.79 18.27 17.46
N SER A 15 3.09 17.37 16.76
CA SER A 15 1.72 17.66 16.29
C SER A 15 0.71 17.80 17.44
N SER A 16 0.88 17.05 18.53
CA SER A 16 0.05 17.20 19.73
C SER A 16 0.39 18.49 20.49
N LEU A 17 1.67 18.86 20.58
CA LEU A 17 2.13 20.09 21.23
C LEU A 17 1.51 21.34 20.58
N PHE A 18 1.49 21.41 19.25
CA PHE A 18 0.94 22.57 18.52
C PHE A 18 -0.57 22.75 18.67
N LYS A 19 -1.30 21.72 19.10
CA LYS A 19 -2.75 21.79 19.37
C LYS A 19 -3.09 22.35 20.76
N MET A 20 -2.10 22.49 21.65
CA MET A 20 -2.32 22.92 23.03
C MET A 20 -2.29 24.45 23.20
N PRO A 21 -2.93 25.00 24.26
CA PRO A 21 -2.79 26.40 24.61
C PRO A 21 -1.32 26.80 24.91
N ARG A 22 -0.91 27.99 24.48
CA ARG A 22 0.50 28.49 24.58
C ARG A 22 1.10 28.38 25.98
N ALA A 23 0.33 28.67 27.03
CA ALA A 23 0.80 28.59 28.42
C ALA A 23 1.22 27.16 28.84
N ARG A 24 0.66 26.11 28.20
CA ARG A 24 1.05 24.72 28.47
C ARG A 24 2.18 24.26 27.57
N GLN A 25 2.30 24.83 26.35
CA GLN A 25 3.40 24.52 25.44
C GLN A 25 4.77 24.84 26.06
N GLU A 26 4.86 25.97 26.78
CA GLU A 26 6.09 26.36 27.48
C GLU A 26 6.51 25.32 28.53
N LYS A 27 5.55 24.82 29.34
CA LYS A 27 5.80 23.75 30.32
C LYS A 27 6.26 22.44 29.68
N VAL A 28 5.70 22.08 28.52
CA VAL A 28 6.08 20.86 27.79
C VAL A 28 7.48 21.01 27.18
N LEU A 29 7.82 22.19 26.65
CA LEU A 29 9.16 22.48 26.12
C LEU A 29 10.22 22.48 27.23
N GLU A 30 9.90 23.06 28.39
CA GLU A 30 10.76 23.00 29.59
C GLU A 30 10.98 21.55 30.04
N PHE A 31 9.91 20.74 30.04
CA PHE A 31 10.00 19.31 30.32
C PHE A 31 10.89 18.58 29.30
N ILE A 32 10.71 18.80 27.99
CA ILE A 32 11.54 18.18 26.94
C ILE A 32 13.02 18.53 27.14
N ARG A 33 13.32 19.78 27.48
CA ARG A 33 14.69 20.23 27.77
C ARG A 33 15.27 19.49 28.98
N ARG A 34 14.54 19.46 30.10
CA ARG A 34 14.95 18.74 31.32
C ARG A 34 15.12 17.23 31.09
N PHE A 35 14.21 16.65 30.32
CA PHE A 35 14.23 15.23 29.96
C PHE A 35 15.41 14.90 29.07
N SER A 36 15.77 15.77 28.12
CA SER A 36 16.94 15.62 27.24
C SER A 36 18.27 15.77 27.99
N GLU A 37 18.32 16.63 29.02
CA GLU A 37 19.52 16.86 29.83
C GLU A 37 19.74 15.75 30.87
N ARG A 38 18.69 15.30 31.59
CA ARG A 38 18.75 14.24 32.60
C ARG A 38 17.44 13.42 32.66
N PRO A 39 17.30 12.36 31.84
CA PRO A 39 16.09 11.54 31.81
C PRO A 39 15.87 10.72 33.10
N ASP A 40 16.93 10.40 33.85
CA ASP A 40 16.85 9.65 35.11
C ASP A 40 16.69 10.54 36.35
N SER A 41 16.30 11.82 36.18
CA SER A 41 16.14 12.71 37.33
C SER A 41 14.96 12.26 38.21
N PRO A 42 15.09 12.25 39.55
CA PRO A 42 14.03 11.80 40.46
C PRO A 42 12.77 12.68 40.46
N GLY A 43 12.77 13.80 39.72
CA GLY A 43 11.58 14.61 39.47
C GLY A 43 10.72 14.11 38.30
N ILE A 44 11.24 13.21 37.46
CA ILE A 44 10.54 12.62 36.31
C ILE A 44 10.02 11.26 36.77
N ASN A 45 8.91 11.30 37.51
CA ASN A 45 8.27 10.09 38.03
C ASN A 45 7.67 9.28 36.88
N PHE A 46 8.28 8.13 36.57
CA PHE A 46 7.78 7.19 35.57
C PHE A 46 6.73 6.26 36.18
N GLU A 47 5.48 6.45 35.78
CA GLU A 47 4.37 5.60 36.20
C GLU A 47 4.17 4.46 35.18
N LYS A 48 4.00 3.23 35.70
CA LYS A 48 3.64 2.09 34.86
C LYS A 48 2.18 2.20 34.46
N ILE A 49 1.92 2.20 33.16
CA ILE A 49 0.56 2.18 32.64
C ILE A 49 0.05 0.74 32.71
N ARG A 50 -0.87 0.46 33.66
CA ARG A 50 -1.40 -0.91 33.88
C ARG A 50 -2.12 -1.49 32.67
N ASP A 51 -2.76 -0.63 31.88
CA ASP A 51 -3.57 -1.01 30.72
C ASP A 51 -2.82 -0.93 29.37
N ALA A 52 -1.52 -0.61 29.38
CA ALA A 52 -0.76 -0.50 28.13
C ALA A 52 -0.38 -1.89 27.60
N LYS A 53 -0.65 -2.13 26.31
CA LYS A 53 -0.29 -3.39 25.61
C LYS A 53 1.22 -3.59 25.55
N ASP A 54 1.98 -2.50 25.51
CA ASP A 54 3.43 -2.53 25.51
C ASP A 54 3.99 -2.23 26.91
N LYS A 55 4.66 -3.23 27.50
CA LYS A 55 5.25 -3.14 28.85
C LYS A 55 6.36 -2.09 28.97
N LYS A 56 6.86 -1.59 27.84
CA LYS A 56 7.91 -0.56 27.76
C LYS A 56 7.35 0.86 27.87
N LEU A 57 6.03 1.06 27.77
CA LEU A 57 5.43 2.37 27.91
C LEU A 57 5.34 2.81 29.38
N ARG A 58 5.66 4.08 29.63
CA ARG A 58 5.54 4.75 30.92
C ARG A 58 4.87 6.10 30.73
N SER A 59 4.04 6.50 31.69
CA SER A 59 3.52 7.86 31.76
C SER A 59 4.42 8.71 32.65
N VAL A 60 4.57 9.97 32.30
CA VAL A 60 5.30 10.98 33.06
C VAL A 60 4.42 12.19 33.28
N ARG A 61 4.51 12.78 34.49
CA ARG A 61 3.77 13.99 34.84
C ARG A 61 4.49 15.23 34.31
N ILE A 62 3.78 16.01 33.49
CA ILE A 62 4.26 17.32 33.02
C ILE A 62 3.60 18.43 33.84
N ASP A 63 2.30 18.30 34.14
CA ASP A 63 1.54 19.22 34.99
C ASP A 63 0.44 18.44 35.73
N ASP A 64 -0.44 19.09 36.49
CA ASP A 64 -1.55 18.40 37.17
C ASP A 64 -2.49 17.69 36.18
N ALA A 65 -2.83 18.36 35.07
CA ALA A 65 -3.77 17.88 34.07
C ALA A 65 -3.15 17.14 32.87
N TYR A 66 -1.85 17.31 32.60
CA TYR A 66 -1.20 16.79 31.39
C TYR A 66 -0.18 15.70 31.71
N ARG A 67 -0.10 14.70 30.83
CA ARG A 67 0.80 13.56 30.93
C ARG A 67 1.55 13.37 29.62
N GLY A 68 2.82 13.02 29.72
CA GLY A 68 3.65 12.57 28.60
C GLY A 68 3.74 11.05 28.58
N ILE A 69 3.68 10.44 27.41
CA ILE A 69 3.89 9.01 27.20
C ILE A 69 5.29 8.80 26.66
N VAL A 70 6.08 8.03 27.40
CA VAL A 70 7.49 7.78 27.14
C VAL A 70 7.71 6.29 26.91
N LEU A 71 8.51 5.96 25.91
CA LEU A 71 9.09 4.64 25.74
C LEU A 71 10.31 4.51 26.64
N HIS A 72 10.19 3.66 27.66
CA HIS A 72 11.29 3.31 28.56
C HIS A 72 11.89 1.96 28.12
N PRO A 73 13.14 1.91 27.66
CA PRO A 73 13.76 0.66 27.25
C PRO A 73 13.97 -0.28 28.47
N GLU A 74 13.80 -1.59 28.27
CA GLU A 74 14.15 -2.61 29.29
C GLU A 74 15.65 -2.93 29.26
N SER A 75 16.30 -2.79 28.10
CA SER A 75 17.74 -2.95 27.90
C SER A 75 18.20 -2.00 26.78
N GLY A 76 18.83 -0.88 27.14
CA GLY A 76 19.27 0.16 26.21
C GLY A 76 19.26 1.54 26.87
N ASN A 77 19.80 2.54 26.17
CA ASN A 77 19.94 3.91 26.69
C ASN A 77 19.13 4.95 25.91
N THR A 78 18.13 4.50 25.14
CA THR A 78 17.33 5.37 24.27
C THR A 78 15.94 5.55 24.86
N TYR A 79 15.67 6.75 25.36
CA TYR A 79 14.35 7.15 25.82
C TYR A 79 13.64 7.89 24.70
N VAL A 80 12.36 7.59 24.48
CA VAL A 80 11.59 8.31 23.45
C VAL A 80 10.32 8.91 24.02
N LEU A 81 10.17 10.22 23.92
CA LEU A 81 8.89 10.89 24.16
C LEU A 81 7.99 10.72 22.94
N LEU A 82 6.87 10.02 23.12
CA LEU A 82 5.99 9.63 22.03
C LEU A 82 4.82 10.59 21.85
N TRP A 83 4.22 11.01 22.96
CA TRP A 83 2.98 11.78 22.99
C TRP A 83 2.88 12.62 24.25
N VAL A 84 2.18 13.75 24.16
CA VAL A 84 1.82 14.59 25.30
C VAL A 84 0.37 15.01 25.15
N ASP A 85 -0.45 14.79 26.18
CA ASP A 85 -1.87 15.17 26.18
C ASP A 85 -2.47 15.34 27.58
N HIS A 86 -3.76 15.68 27.63
CA HIS A 86 -4.55 15.57 28.84
C HIS A 86 -4.49 14.13 29.39
N HIS A 87 -4.49 13.97 30.71
CA HIS A 87 -4.33 12.69 31.41
C HIS A 87 -5.10 11.53 30.74
N ASP A 88 -6.41 11.68 30.54
CA ASP A 88 -7.26 10.61 30.02
C ASP A 88 -6.94 10.25 28.57
N ASP A 89 -6.67 11.27 27.74
CA ASP A 89 -6.34 11.12 26.33
C ASP A 89 -4.95 10.49 26.14
N ALA A 90 -3.99 10.86 26.98
CA ALA A 90 -2.65 10.27 26.99
C ALA A 90 -2.70 8.78 27.36
N TYR A 91 -3.52 8.40 28.35
CA TYR A 91 -3.74 6.99 28.70
C TYR A 91 -4.50 6.24 27.61
N ALA A 92 -5.53 6.85 27.00
CA ALA A 92 -6.26 6.26 25.88
C ALA A 92 -5.34 6.00 24.66
N TRP A 93 -4.46 6.96 24.36
CA TRP A 93 -3.44 6.86 23.32
C TRP A 93 -2.47 5.69 23.58
N ALA A 94 -2.03 5.53 24.82
CA ALA A 94 -1.08 4.49 25.21
C ALA A 94 -1.69 3.07 25.25
N ARG A 95 -3.00 2.92 25.51
CA ARG A 95 -3.69 1.62 25.56
C ARG A 95 -3.67 0.88 24.22
N ASN A 96 -3.75 1.62 23.12
CA ASN A 96 -3.95 1.04 21.78
C ASN A 96 -2.69 1.08 20.92
N ARG A 97 -1.50 1.34 21.46
CA ARG A 97 -0.27 1.47 20.66
C ARG A 97 0.89 0.63 21.21
N SER A 98 1.70 0.05 20.33
CA SER A 98 2.95 -0.64 20.67
C SER A 98 4.10 -0.06 19.84
N CYS A 99 5.29 0.02 20.43
CA CYS A 99 6.44 0.67 19.82
C CYS A 99 7.55 -0.36 19.60
N ALA A 100 7.97 -0.54 18.35
CA ALA A 100 9.16 -1.31 18.04
C ALA A 100 10.28 -0.37 17.58
N VAL A 101 11.46 -0.53 18.17
CA VAL A 101 12.68 0.14 17.73
C VAL A 101 13.46 -0.85 16.88
N ASN A 102 13.72 -0.54 15.62
CA ASN A 102 14.54 -1.39 14.76
C ASN A 102 16.02 -1.23 15.15
N PRO A 103 16.71 -2.30 15.59
CA PRO A 103 18.08 -2.21 16.10
C PRO A 103 19.13 -1.87 15.03
N TYR A 104 18.84 -2.06 13.73
CA TYR A 104 19.80 -1.81 12.65
C TYR A 104 19.67 -0.41 12.03
N THR A 105 18.50 0.22 12.10
CA THR A 105 18.23 1.53 11.47
C THR A 105 18.03 2.66 12.48
N GLY A 106 17.86 2.35 13.77
CA GLY A 106 17.58 3.35 14.82
C GLY A 106 16.23 4.06 14.67
N SER A 107 15.41 3.68 13.68
CA SER A 107 14.10 4.27 13.42
C SER A 107 13.06 3.72 14.39
N LEU A 108 12.40 4.61 15.12
CA LEU A 108 11.27 4.30 15.98
C LEU A 108 9.99 4.16 15.14
N GLN A 109 9.29 3.04 15.28
CA GLN A 109 7.98 2.81 14.65
C GLN A 109 6.91 2.64 15.73
N ILE A 110 5.84 3.43 15.63
CA ILE A 110 4.67 3.38 16.50
C ILE A 110 3.55 2.68 15.71
N PHE A 111 3.05 1.56 16.21
CA PHE A 111 1.94 0.82 15.62
C PHE A 111 0.68 0.97 16.46
N GLU A 112 -0.47 1.14 15.84
CA GLU A 112 -1.78 1.00 16.51
C GLU A 112 -2.18 -0.48 16.56
N VAL A 113 -2.43 -0.97 17.77
CA VAL A 113 -2.87 -2.33 18.06
C VAL A 113 -4.36 -2.29 18.42
N CYS A 114 -5.22 -2.48 17.42
CA CYS A 114 -6.64 -2.72 17.63
C CYS A 114 -6.85 -4.13 18.21
N GLU A 115 -7.38 -4.23 19.43
CA GLU A 115 -8.21 -5.38 19.82
C GLU A 115 -9.48 -4.86 20.46
N GLU A 116 -10.59 -5.47 20.08
CA GLU A 116 -11.91 -5.18 20.60
C GLU A 116 -12.10 -5.64 22.04
N LYS A 117 -13.09 -5.00 22.69
CA LYS A 117 -13.61 -5.41 23.99
C LYS A 117 -14.10 -6.86 23.92
N ARG A 118 -13.42 -7.74 24.66
CA ARG A 118 -13.95 -9.03 25.13
C ARG A 118 -15.27 -8.78 25.87
N ALA A 119 -16.40 -8.96 25.19
CA ALA A 119 -17.63 -9.37 25.86
C ALA A 119 -17.57 -10.90 25.98
N ALA A 120 -17.79 -11.38 27.20
CA ALA A 120 -17.79 -12.76 27.70
C ALA A 120 -17.65 -13.90 26.67
N GLU A 121 -16.62 -14.72 26.86
CA GLU A 121 -16.41 -16.00 26.17
C GLU A 121 -17.63 -16.93 26.32
N PRO A 122 -18.01 -17.64 25.24
CA PRO A 122 -18.28 -19.05 25.35
C PRO A 122 -17.11 -19.83 24.73
N ALA A 123 -16.75 -20.90 25.43
CA ALA A 123 -15.72 -21.90 25.17
C ALA A 123 -15.07 -21.89 23.76
N VAL A 124 -13.74 -21.75 23.76
CA VAL A 124 -12.87 -21.94 22.59
C VAL A 124 -12.96 -23.40 22.14
N SER A 125 -13.54 -23.65 20.96
CA SER A 125 -13.30 -24.88 20.22
C SER A 125 -11.96 -24.77 19.50
N GLU A 126 -11.09 -25.79 19.60
CA GLU A 126 -9.77 -25.86 18.93
C GLU A 126 -9.82 -25.95 17.39
N THR A 127 -11.01 -25.88 16.79
CA THR A 127 -11.16 -25.82 15.33
C THR A 127 -10.95 -24.39 14.80
N PRO A 128 -10.02 -24.16 13.85
CA PRO A 128 -9.92 -22.87 13.19
C PRO A 128 -11.26 -22.51 12.53
N PRO A 129 -11.69 -21.24 12.56
CA PRO A 129 -12.98 -20.84 12.03
C PRO A 129 -13.07 -21.20 10.54
N LEU A 130 -14.24 -21.70 10.13
CA LEU A 130 -14.57 -22.23 8.80
C LEU A 130 -14.25 -21.26 7.64
N PHE A 131 -14.12 -19.95 7.92
CA PHE A 131 -13.75 -18.89 6.97
C PHE A 131 -12.55 -18.05 7.44
N ALA A 132 -11.44 -18.69 7.81
CA ALA A 132 -10.15 -18.03 8.00
C ALA A 132 -9.53 -17.56 6.65
N GLY A 133 -10.31 -16.84 5.84
CA GLY A 133 -9.91 -16.36 4.52
C GLY A 133 -9.32 -14.95 4.59
N THR A 134 -8.11 -14.77 4.06
CA THR A 134 -7.55 -13.45 3.75
C THR A 134 -8.12 -12.95 2.42
N GLY A 135 -8.48 -11.68 2.34
CA GLY A 135 -9.07 -11.11 1.13
C GLY A 135 -8.89 -9.61 1.05
N ASP A 136 -8.62 -9.11 -0.16
CA ASP A 136 -8.53 -7.69 -0.47
C ASP A 136 -9.75 -7.31 -1.34
N PRO A 137 -10.66 -6.46 -0.85
CA PRO A 137 -11.81 -5.98 -1.60
C PRO A 137 -11.45 -5.33 -2.94
N HIS A 138 -10.28 -4.69 -3.03
CA HIS A 138 -9.81 -4.01 -4.24
C HIS A 138 -9.15 -4.98 -5.24
N GLN A 139 -8.80 -6.21 -4.81
CA GLN A 139 -8.30 -7.27 -5.70
C GLN A 139 -9.38 -8.19 -6.27
N ARG A 140 -10.63 -7.73 -6.28
CA ARG A 140 -11.78 -8.46 -6.78
C ARG A 140 -11.87 -8.33 -8.30
N ILE A 141 -11.61 -9.43 -9.01
CA ILE A 141 -11.69 -9.52 -10.48
C ILE A 141 -12.94 -10.31 -10.95
N TYR A 142 -13.70 -10.91 -10.02
CA TYR A 142 -14.79 -11.84 -10.33
C TYR A 142 -16.20 -11.22 -10.16
N ARG A 143 -17.16 -11.78 -10.93
CA ARG A 143 -18.48 -11.23 -11.29
C ARG A 143 -19.50 -11.06 -10.15
N HIS A 144 -19.33 -11.67 -8.97
CA HIS A 144 -20.35 -11.62 -7.91
C HIS A 144 -19.74 -11.17 -6.58
N PRO A 145 -20.24 -10.06 -5.98
CA PRO A 145 -19.84 -9.66 -4.65
C PRO A 145 -20.38 -10.67 -3.64
N VAL A 146 -19.50 -11.52 -3.11
CA VAL A 146 -19.85 -12.34 -1.94
C VAL A 146 -19.74 -11.44 -0.73
N VAL A 147 -20.87 -10.90 -0.30
CA VAL A 147 -20.99 -10.21 0.98
C VAL A 147 -21.12 -11.30 2.04
N LEU A 148 -20.08 -11.49 2.87
CA LEU A 148 -20.04 -12.57 3.87
C LEU A 148 -21.25 -12.55 4.81
N SER A 149 -21.78 -11.37 5.14
CA SER A 149 -23.01 -11.23 5.93
C SER A 149 -24.25 -11.82 5.24
N HIS A 150 -24.33 -11.77 3.90
CA HIS A 150 -25.42 -12.38 3.14
C HIS A 150 -25.34 -13.92 3.12
N CYS A 151 -24.16 -14.47 3.43
CA CYS A 151 -23.96 -15.90 3.64
C CYS A 151 -24.12 -16.32 5.11
N GLY A 152 -24.63 -15.43 5.98
CA GLY A 152 -24.79 -15.70 7.41
C GLY A 152 -23.48 -15.65 8.21
N ILE A 153 -22.39 -15.18 7.62
CA ILE A 153 -21.07 -15.08 8.25
C ILE A 153 -20.88 -13.67 8.79
N SER A 154 -21.00 -13.50 10.11
CA SER A 154 -20.67 -12.23 10.76
C SER A 154 -19.15 -12.10 10.92
N VAL A 155 -18.58 -11.14 10.18
CA VAL A 155 -17.16 -10.74 10.27
C VAL A 155 -16.94 -9.56 11.23
N ALA A 156 -18.02 -8.98 11.75
CA ALA A 156 -17.96 -7.90 12.72
C ALA A 156 -17.15 -8.35 13.95
N GLY A 157 -16.03 -7.67 14.17
CA GLY A 157 -15.13 -7.92 15.28
C GLY A 157 -14.17 -9.09 15.19
N ARG A 158 -14.10 -9.72 14.03
CA ARG A 158 -13.20 -10.87 13.78
C ARG A 158 -12.26 -10.64 12.59
N SER A 159 -12.28 -9.45 11.99
CA SER A 159 -11.44 -9.09 10.84
C SER A 159 -10.40 -8.04 11.21
N CYS A 160 -9.12 -8.31 10.95
CA CYS A 160 -8.04 -7.34 11.02
C CYS A 160 -7.66 -6.85 9.61
N LYS A 161 -7.51 -5.53 9.42
CA LYS A 161 -7.01 -4.96 8.15
C LYS A 161 -5.49 -4.85 8.21
N LEU A 162 -4.79 -5.37 7.20
CA LEU A 162 -3.35 -5.14 7.03
C LEU A 162 -3.14 -3.86 6.23
N LEU A 163 -2.61 -2.84 6.90
CA LEU A 163 -2.47 -1.50 6.34
C LEU A 163 -1.10 -1.25 5.70
N VAL A 164 -0.10 -2.10 5.97
CA VAL A 164 1.26 -1.90 5.44
C VAL A 164 1.53 -2.84 4.28
N ASN A 165 1.90 -2.28 3.14
CA ASN A 165 2.31 -3.02 1.94
C ASN A 165 3.84 -3.11 1.90
N TYR A 166 4.36 -4.33 1.79
CA TYR A 166 5.80 -4.62 1.67
C TYR A 166 6.19 -5.14 0.27
N ARG A 167 5.23 -5.20 -0.65
CA ARG A 167 5.35 -5.86 -1.95
C ARG A 167 5.60 -4.88 -3.09
N THR A 168 4.84 -3.79 -3.13
CA THR A 168 4.77 -2.84 -4.26
C THR A 168 5.19 -1.47 -3.80
N THR A 169 5.79 -0.65 -4.66
CA THR A 169 6.19 0.73 -4.32
C THR A 169 4.99 1.63 -4.01
N GLU A 170 5.21 2.65 -3.19
CA GLU A 170 4.20 3.64 -2.82
C GLU A 170 3.69 4.42 -4.04
N GLU A 171 4.57 4.70 -4.99
CA GLU A 171 4.27 5.39 -6.25
C GLU A 171 3.32 4.56 -7.12
N THR A 172 3.64 3.27 -7.33
CA THR A 172 2.77 2.34 -8.07
C THR A 172 1.42 2.15 -7.37
N ARG A 173 1.43 2.02 -6.03
CA ARG A 173 0.22 1.89 -5.22
C ARG A 173 -0.68 3.11 -5.38
N ARG A 174 -0.14 4.32 -5.24
CA ARG A 174 -0.88 5.58 -5.34
C ARG A 174 -1.53 5.72 -6.71
N TRP A 175 -0.77 5.47 -7.78
CA TRP A 175 -1.30 5.50 -9.13
C TRP A 175 -2.39 4.45 -9.34
N ALA A 176 -2.16 3.19 -8.96
CA ALA A 176 -3.14 2.11 -9.13
C ALA A 176 -4.42 2.35 -8.32
N VAL A 177 -4.33 2.99 -7.15
CA VAL A 177 -5.50 3.43 -6.36
C VAL A 177 -6.25 4.55 -7.06
N SER A 178 -5.54 5.55 -7.60
CA SER A 178 -6.20 6.68 -8.28
C SER A 178 -7.05 6.25 -9.48
N LEU A 179 -6.72 5.11 -10.10
CA LEU A 179 -7.54 4.51 -11.16
C LEU A 179 -8.89 3.97 -10.66
N LEU A 180 -9.02 3.61 -9.38
CA LEU A 180 -10.27 3.14 -8.78
C LEU A 180 -11.21 4.29 -8.44
N ASP A 181 -10.67 5.40 -7.95
CA ASP A 181 -11.45 6.50 -7.39
C ASP A 181 -12.10 7.41 -8.45
N GLY A 182 -11.80 7.19 -9.74
CA GLY A 182 -12.39 7.95 -10.86
C GLY A 182 -12.08 9.46 -10.82
N ARG A 183 -11.17 9.91 -9.95
CA ARG A 183 -10.83 11.31 -9.71
C ARG A 183 -9.36 11.56 -10.05
N SER A 184 -9.10 12.67 -10.74
CA SER A 184 -7.75 13.16 -11.02
C SER A 184 -6.98 13.36 -9.72
N LEU A 185 -5.68 13.02 -9.74
CA LEU A 185 -4.71 13.36 -8.71
C LEU A 185 -4.63 14.88 -8.53
N ASP A 186 -5.43 15.40 -7.63
CA ASP A 186 -5.25 16.63 -6.87
C ASP A 186 -6.40 16.65 -5.85
N ASP A 187 -6.12 16.17 -4.64
CA ASP A 187 -6.27 17.03 -3.45
C ASP A 187 -5.86 16.28 -2.19
N LEU A 188 -4.97 16.93 -1.45
CA LEU A 188 -4.80 16.71 -0.03
C LEU A 188 -6.13 17.10 0.64
N GLU A 189 -6.73 16.14 1.35
CA GLU A 189 -7.96 16.25 2.17
C GLU A 189 -9.32 16.11 1.44
N GLY A 190 -10.06 15.06 1.80
CA GLY A 190 -11.51 14.95 1.52
C GLY A 190 -11.96 13.50 1.30
N GLY A 191 -12.23 12.77 2.39
CA GLY A 191 -12.48 11.33 2.35
C GLY A 191 -13.88 10.91 1.90
N GLU A 192 -13.96 9.72 1.29
CA GLU A 192 -14.78 8.58 1.72
C GLU A 192 -14.12 7.28 1.19
N ASP A 193 -14.16 6.23 2.02
CA ASP A 193 -13.23 5.08 2.11
C ASP A 193 -11.77 5.50 2.36
N ASP A 194 -11.44 5.70 3.64
CA ASP A 194 -10.12 6.14 4.07
C ASP A 194 -9.09 5.00 3.84
N LEU A 195 -8.55 4.95 2.62
CA LEU A 195 -7.21 4.41 2.36
C LEU A 195 -6.13 5.16 3.18
N LYS A 196 -6.50 6.15 4.01
CA LYS A 196 -5.71 6.72 5.11
C LYS A 196 -5.24 5.60 6.05
N GLY A 197 -4.06 5.10 5.74
CA GLY A 197 -3.39 4.06 6.51
C GLY A 197 -2.74 3.03 5.61
N TYR A 198 -3.31 2.78 4.42
CA TYR A 198 -2.69 1.92 3.43
C TYR A 198 -1.42 2.60 2.93
N ARG A 199 -0.25 2.08 3.29
CA ARG A 199 1.05 2.69 2.97
C ARG A 199 2.02 1.60 2.55
N SER A 200 2.74 1.82 1.47
CA SER A 200 3.92 1.03 1.18
C SER A 200 5.14 1.58 1.92
N LEU A 201 6.00 0.69 2.39
CA LEU A 201 7.33 1.06 2.89
C LEU A 201 8.38 1.13 1.79
N LEU A 202 8.08 0.59 0.61
CA LEU A 202 8.96 0.64 -0.55
C LEU A 202 8.69 1.92 -1.34
N ARG A 203 9.76 2.62 -1.72
CA ARG A 203 9.70 3.74 -2.67
C ARG A 203 10.46 3.35 -3.92
N GLY A 204 9.96 3.77 -5.07
CA GLY A 204 10.57 3.52 -6.36
C GLY A 204 10.27 4.63 -7.36
N GLN A 205 10.32 4.27 -8.64
CA GLN A 205 10.02 5.20 -9.72
C GLN A 205 8.51 5.37 -9.88
N GLU A 206 8.10 6.54 -10.34
CA GLU A 206 6.71 6.77 -10.77
C GLU A 206 6.38 5.86 -11.97
N PRO A 207 5.13 5.40 -12.08
CA PRO A 207 4.64 4.69 -13.25
C PRO A 207 4.98 5.42 -14.55
N ARG A 208 5.52 4.69 -15.52
CA ARG A 208 5.81 5.23 -16.84
C ARG A 208 4.63 4.99 -17.76
N LEU A 209 4.09 6.04 -18.37
CA LEU A 209 2.94 5.99 -19.28
C LEU A 209 3.40 6.50 -20.66
N GLU A 210 3.25 5.69 -21.70
CA GLU A 210 3.75 6.01 -23.05
C GLU A 210 2.70 5.69 -24.13
N GLY A 211 2.47 6.64 -25.03
CA GLY A 211 1.51 6.50 -26.12
C GLY A 211 2.17 6.48 -27.49
N PHE A 212 1.61 5.68 -28.40
CA PHE A 212 2.14 5.49 -29.75
C PHE A 212 1.08 5.74 -30.82
N GLY A 213 1.50 6.12 -32.03
CA GLY A 213 0.57 6.37 -33.14
C GLY A 213 -0.02 5.08 -33.71
N SER A 214 0.72 3.97 -33.63
CA SER A 214 0.33 2.68 -34.17
C SER A 214 0.76 1.51 -33.28
N PHE A 215 0.14 0.35 -33.52
CA PHE A 215 0.50 -0.89 -32.83
C PHE A 215 1.96 -1.30 -33.11
N ASP A 216 2.45 -1.11 -34.33
CA ASP A 216 3.83 -1.44 -34.68
C ASP A 216 4.84 -0.53 -33.98
N GLU A 217 4.56 0.77 -33.86
CA GLU A 217 5.38 1.70 -33.08
C GLU A 217 5.43 1.30 -31.59
N GLU A 218 4.29 0.89 -31.02
CA GLU A 218 4.26 0.38 -29.64
C GLU A 218 5.09 -0.91 -29.51
N ALA A 219 4.96 -1.85 -30.46
CA ALA A 219 5.71 -3.09 -30.44
C ALA A 219 7.23 -2.85 -30.59
N ASP A 220 7.64 -1.94 -31.48
CA ASP A 220 9.03 -1.53 -31.66
C ASP A 220 9.61 -0.91 -30.39
N PHE A 221 8.84 -0.04 -29.74
CA PHE A 221 9.22 0.56 -28.46
C PHE A 221 9.37 -0.50 -27.36
N LEU A 222 8.41 -1.43 -27.23
CA LEU A 222 8.48 -2.50 -26.23
C LEU A 222 9.73 -3.36 -26.42
N VAL A 223 10.10 -3.66 -27.67
CA VAL A 223 11.33 -4.41 -27.98
C VAL A 223 12.58 -3.61 -27.61
N ALA A 224 12.65 -2.35 -27.98
CA ALA A 224 13.77 -1.49 -27.63
C ALA A 224 13.92 -1.36 -26.11
N PHE A 225 12.80 -1.15 -25.40
CA PHE A 225 12.75 -1.03 -23.94
C PHE A 225 13.21 -2.32 -23.25
N LEU A 226 12.73 -3.48 -23.70
CA LEU A 226 13.12 -4.77 -23.10
C LEU A 226 14.60 -5.11 -23.36
N LYS A 227 15.13 -4.80 -24.55
CA LYS A 227 16.56 -4.95 -24.86
C LYS A 227 17.43 -3.99 -24.04
N GLU A 228 16.97 -2.76 -23.82
CA GLU A 228 17.65 -1.79 -22.96
C GLU A 228 17.75 -2.33 -21.52
N ILE A 229 16.67 -2.89 -20.98
CA ILE A 229 16.62 -3.50 -19.65
C ILE A 229 17.59 -4.69 -19.55
N GLU A 230 17.57 -5.57 -20.55
CA GLU A 230 18.48 -6.72 -20.63
C GLU A 230 19.95 -6.26 -20.65
N SER A 231 20.28 -5.23 -21.45
CA SER A 231 21.63 -4.65 -21.51
C SER A 231 22.10 -4.01 -20.21
N LYS A 232 21.16 -3.58 -19.35
CA LYS A 232 21.43 -3.08 -18.00
C LYS A 232 21.63 -4.21 -16.98
N GLY A 233 21.58 -5.47 -17.40
CA GLY A 233 21.81 -6.65 -16.57
C GLY A 233 20.58 -7.14 -15.82
N GLU A 234 19.40 -6.67 -16.18
CA GLU A 234 18.14 -7.13 -15.59
C GLU A 234 17.61 -8.38 -16.31
N ARG A 235 17.00 -9.29 -15.55
CA ARG A 235 16.58 -10.59 -16.09
C ARG A 235 15.20 -10.47 -16.71
N LEU A 236 15.07 -10.86 -17.99
CA LEU A 236 13.79 -10.81 -18.71
C LEU A 236 12.70 -11.68 -18.06
N LYS A 237 13.08 -12.77 -17.39
CA LYS A 237 12.14 -13.63 -16.63
C LYS A 237 11.42 -12.95 -15.47
N ASP A 238 11.95 -11.83 -14.96
CA ASP A 238 11.32 -11.04 -13.89
C ASP A 238 10.40 -9.95 -14.45
N VAL A 239 10.26 -9.86 -15.78
CA VAL A 239 9.37 -8.94 -16.48
C VAL A 239 8.12 -9.69 -16.94
N CYS A 240 6.95 -9.10 -16.68
CA CYS A 240 5.70 -9.61 -17.21
C CYS A 240 4.95 -8.57 -18.04
N LEU A 241 4.71 -8.91 -19.31
CA LEU A 241 3.82 -8.19 -20.22
C LEU A 241 2.40 -8.75 -20.11
N VAL A 242 1.46 -7.88 -19.78
CA VAL A 242 0.05 -8.20 -19.63
C VAL A 242 -0.80 -7.38 -20.57
N VAL A 243 -1.82 -8.04 -21.11
CA VAL A 243 -2.83 -7.41 -21.98
C VAL A 243 -4.23 -7.86 -21.60
N ARG A 244 -5.25 -7.18 -22.13
CA ARG A 244 -6.64 -7.39 -21.74
C ARG A 244 -7.23 -8.74 -22.14
N SER A 245 -6.92 -9.24 -23.34
CA SER A 245 -7.59 -10.41 -23.94
C SER A 245 -6.59 -11.43 -24.51
N ARG A 246 -7.04 -12.67 -24.69
CA ARG A 246 -6.22 -13.74 -25.29
C ARG A 246 -5.86 -13.46 -26.75
N ALA A 247 -6.79 -12.93 -27.53
CA ALA A 247 -6.56 -12.57 -28.92
C ALA A 247 -5.51 -11.46 -29.04
N LEU A 248 -5.58 -10.44 -28.16
CA LEU A 248 -4.58 -9.39 -28.11
C LEU A 248 -3.21 -9.93 -27.66
N LEU A 249 -3.19 -10.87 -26.71
CA LEU A 249 -1.96 -11.51 -26.24
C LEU A 249 -1.23 -12.22 -27.38
N GLU A 250 -1.94 -12.97 -28.22
CA GLU A 250 -1.34 -13.67 -29.34
C GLU A 250 -0.78 -12.67 -30.37
N ARG A 251 -1.51 -11.59 -30.66
CA ARG A 251 -1.03 -10.51 -31.53
C ARG A 251 0.27 -9.86 -31.04
N TYR A 252 0.37 -9.53 -29.75
CA TYR A 252 1.63 -9.02 -29.18
C TYR A 252 2.73 -10.08 -29.22
N ARG A 253 2.42 -11.34 -28.91
CA ARG A 253 3.42 -12.41 -28.95
C ARG A 253 4.01 -12.60 -30.35
N GLU A 254 3.18 -12.66 -31.37
CA GLU A 254 3.62 -12.76 -32.77
C GLU A 254 4.49 -11.56 -33.16
N ALA A 255 4.05 -10.33 -32.86
CA ALA A 255 4.75 -9.11 -33.21
C ALA A 255 6.11 -8.98 -32.51
N LEU A 256 6.20 -9.34 -31.23
CA LEU A 256 7.41 -9.26 -30.42
C LEU A 256 8.38 -10.41 -30.71
N ALA A 257 7.86 -11.64 -30.94
CA ALA A 257 8.67 -12.78 -31.34
C ALA A 257 9.29 -12.57 -32.74
N GLY A 258 8.52 -11.99 -33.68
CA GLY A 258 9.04 -11.60 -34.99
C GLY A 258 10.17 -10.58 -34.96
N ARG A 259 10.35 -9.87 -33.83
CA ARG A 259 11.41 -8.89 -33.57
C ARG A 259 12.56 -9.46 -32.72
N GLY A 260 12.55 -10.78 -32.49
CA GLY A 260 13.62 -11.53 -31.82
C GLY A 260 13.60 -11.45 -30.29
N LEU A 261 12.46 -11.15 -29.67
CA LEU A 261 12.34 -11.24 -28.20
C LEU A 261 11.98 -12.66 -27.74
N PRO A 262 12.65 -13.20 -26.72
CA PRO A 262 12.25 -14.45 -26.07
C PRO A 262 11.00 -14.22 -25.21
N LEU A 263 9.94 -14.99 -25.45
CA LEU A 263 8.64 -14.83 -24.80
C LEU A 263 8.11 -16.16 -24.26
N VAL A 264 7.78 -16.18 -22.97
CA VAL A 264 7.21 -17.34 -22.30
C VAL A 264 5.75 -17.05 -21.95
N LYS A 265 4.83 -17.93 -22.35
CA LYS A 265 3.40 -17.77 -22.08
C LYS A 265 3.10 -18.34 -20.70
N LEU A 266 2.38 -17.59 -19.86
CA LEU A 266 1.88 -18.15 -18.60
C LEU A 266 0.61 -18.95 -18.87
N GLU A 267 0.70 -20.28 -18.81
CA GLU A 267 -0.42 -21.20 -18.98
C GLU A 267 -1.21 -21.40 -17.68
N ALA A 268 -2.50 -21.77 -17.81
CA ALA A 268 -3.35 -22.03 -16.66
C ALA A 268 -3.16 -23.47 -16.16
N GLY A 269 -2.58 -23.63 -14.97
CA GLY A 269 -2.50 -24.94 -14.29
C GLY A 269 -1.37 -25.86 -14.77
N GLY A 270 -0.48 -25.37 -15.63
CA GLY A 270 0.79 -26.05 -15.95
C GLY A 270 1.88 -25.68 -14.94
N PRO A 271 2.91 -26.54 -14.74
CA PRO A 271 4.07 -26.16 -13.96
C PRO A 271 4.75 -24.94 -14.58
N GLU A 272 4.83 -23.84 -13.83
CA GLU A 272 5.58 -22.67 -14.27
C GLU A 272 7.07 -23.01 -14.28
N ASN A 273 7.67 -23.08 -15.46
CA ASN A 273 9.11 -23.18 -15.56
C ASN A 273 9.72 -21.79 -15.31
N ARG A 274 10.02 -21.50 -14.05
CA ARG A 274 10.62 -20.21 -13.62
C ARG A 274 12.08 -20.06 -14.07
N ASP A 275 12.67 -21.11 -14.64
CA ASP A 275 14.04 -21.12 -15.12
C ASP A 275 14.16 -20.82 -16.63
N GLU A 276 13.05 -20.85 -17.37
CA GLU A 276 13.05 -20.48 -18.78
C GLU A 276 13.32 -18.98 -18.95
N ASP A 277 14.27 -18.63 -19.81
CA ASP A 277 14.62 -17.23 -20.02
C ASP A 277 13.63 -16.55 -20.99
N GLY A 278 13.36 -15.26 -20.74
CA GLY A 278 12.47 -14.45 -21.56
C GLY A 278 11.26 -13.86 -20.83
N VAL A 279 10.63 -12.89 -21.48
CA VAL A 279 9.57 -12.08 -20.89
C VAL A 279 8.31 -12.91 -20.71
N ARG A 280 7.73 -12.87 -19.50
CA ARG A 280 6.47 -13.56 -19.21
C ARG A 280 5.31 -12.81 -19.84
N THR A 281 4.45 -13.52 -20.54
CA THR A 281 3.31 -12.93 -21.25
C THR A 281 2.01 -13.56 -20.76
N ALA A 282 1.04 -12.73 -20.39
CA ALA A 282 -0.22 -13.19 -19.82
C ALA A 282 -1.38 -12.23 -20.09
N THR A 283 -2.60 -12.66 -19.77
CA THR A 283 -3.71 -11.72 -19.68
C THR A 283 -3.77 -11.09 -18.28
N MET A 284 -4.36 -9.90 -18.15
CA MET A 284 -4.51 -9.21 -16.86
C MET A 284 -5.20 -10.08 -15.79
N HIS A 285 -6.15 -10.93 -16.18
CA HIS A 285 -6.81 -11.86 -15.25
C HIS A 285 -5.89 -12.95 -14.71
N ARG A 286 -4.84 -13.32 -15.45
CA ARG A 286 -3.95 -14.45 -15.14
C ARG A 286 -2.83 -14.10 -14.18
N VAL A 287 -2.47 -12.83 -14.10
CA VAL A 287 -1.41 -12.40 -13.18
C VAL A 287 -1.87 -12.29 -11.73
N LYS A 288 -3.16 -12.50 -11.43
CA LYS A 288 -3.64 -12.53 -10.04
C LYS A 288 -2.94 -13.66 -9.27
N GLY A 289 -2.26 -13.28 -8.19
CA GLY A 289 -1.49 -14.22 -7.36
C GLY A 289 -0.04 -14.42 -7.80
N LEU A 290 0.37 -13.82 -8.91
CA LEU A 290 1.76 -13.80 -9.38
C LEU A 290 2.42 -12.46 -9.04
N GLU A 291 3.74 -12.40 -9.03
CA GLU A 291 4.49 -11.17 -8.75
C GLU A 291 5.71 -11.10 -9.65
N PHE A 292 5.98 -9.90 -10.16
CA PHE A 292 7.08 -9.63 -11.08
C PHE A 292 7.78 -8.34 -10.67
N ASP A 293 9.09 -8.25 -10.90
CA ASP A 293 9.82 -7.03 -10.58
C ASP A 293 9.36 -5.88 -11.47
N ARG A 294 9.08 -6.17 -12.73
CA ARG A 294 8.51 -5.22 -13.69
C ARG A 294 7.22 -5.73 -14.32
N MET A 295 6.20 -4.88 -14.32
CA MET A 295 4.96 -5.13 -15.07
C MET A 295 4.87 -4.19 -16.27
N ILE A 296 4.45 -4.71 -17.41
CA ILE A 296 4.12 -3.94 -18.61
C ILE A 296 2.65 -4.17 -18.94
N LEU A 297 1.81 -3.16 -18.79
CA LEU A 297 0.41 -3.20 -19.22
C LEU A 297 0.35 -2.62 -20.64
N ALA A 298 0.29 -3.50 -21.65
CA ALA A 298 0.30 -3.10 -23.05
C ALA A 298 -1.11 -3.04 -23.66
N GLY A 299 -1.28 -2.17 -24.66
CA GLY A 299 -2.53 -2.01 -25.39
C GLY A 299 -3.68 -1.45 -24.55
N VAL A 300 -3.39 -0.55 -23.61
CA VAL A 300 -4.42 0.08 -22.73
C VAL A 300 -5.12 1.23 -23.46
N CYS A 301 -5.84 0.89 -24.53
CA CYS A 301 -6.48 1.83 -25.45
C CYS A 301 -7.99 1.99 -25.17
N GLU A 302 -8.60 3.08 -25.63
CA GLU A 302 -10.03 3.43 -25.43
C GLU A 302 -11.01 2.29 -25.78
N ASP A 303 -10.66 1.51 -26.80
CA ASP A 303 -11.48 0.47 -27.41
C ASP A 303 -11.16 -0.95 -26.93
N ILE A 304 -10.06 -1.09 -26.20
CA ILE A 304 -9.55 -2.37 -25.67
C ILE A 304 -9.87 -2.46 -24.18
N VAL A 305 -9.72 -1.35 -23.47
CA VAL A 305 -9.95 -1.23 -22.04
C VAL A 305 -10.76 0.06 -21.78
N PRO A 306 -12.09 -0.01 -21.59
CA PRO A 306 -12.94 -1.19 -21.71
C PRO A 306 -13.12 -1.66 -23.17
N PRO A 307 -13.50 -2.93 -23.39
CA PRO A 307 -13.74 -3.44 -24.74
C PRO A 307 -14.98 -2.78 -25.40
N LYS A 308 -14.90 -2.49 -26.71
CA LYS A 308 -15.99 -1.84 -27.50
C LYS A 308 -17.40 -2.39 -27.24
N SER A 309 -17.53 -3.71 -27.11
CA SER A 309 -18.81 -4.40 -26.85
C SER A 309 -19.58 -3.89 -25.64
N TRP A 310 -18.93 -3.14 -24.75
CA TRP A 310 -19.58 -2.58 -23.57
C TRP A 310 -20.36 -1.31 -23.87
N ARG A 311 -19.95 -0.53 -24.87
CA ARG A 311 -20.65 0.70 -25.27
C ARG A 311 -22.03 0.43 -25.88
N GLU A 312 -22.33 -0.82 -26.21
CA GLU A 312 -23.62 -1.26 -26.75
C GLU A 312 -24.68 -1.47 -25.64
N HIS A 313 -24.31 -1.38 -24.36
CA HIS A 313 -25.25 -1.54 -23.25
C HIS A 313 -25.78 -0.17 -22.78
N GLU A 314 -27.10 0.04 -22.88
CA GLU A 314 -27.75 1.34 -22.60
C GLU A 314 -28.15 1.56 -21.13
N ASP A 315 -27.94 0.59 -20.23
CA ASP A 315 -28.38 0.68 -18.84
C ASP A 315 -27.31 1.30 -17.90
N PRO A 316 -27.52 2.51 -17.34
CA PRO A 316 -26.49 3.24 -16.58
C PRO A 316 -25.92 2.53 -15.34
N PRO A 317 -26.71 1.82 -14.50
CA PRO A 317 -26.16 1.05 -13.37
C PRO A 317 -25.22 -0.06 -13.80
N MET A 318 -25.54 -0.76 -14.89
CA MET A 318 -24.71 -1.84 -15.42
C MET A 318 -23.38 -1.30 -15.98
N MET A 319 -23.42 -0.14 -16.63
CA MET A 319 -22.21 0.54 -17.11
C MET A 319 -21.24 0.90 -15.98
N ASN A 320 -21.75 1.39 -14.85
CA ASN A 320 -20.91 1.71 -13.68
C ASN A 320 -20.26 0.45 -13.07
N GLU A 321 -20.99 -0.67 -13.00
CA GLU A 321 -20.46 -1.94 -12.51
C GLU A 321 -19.35 -2.49 -13.45
N LEU A 322 -19.56 -2.39 -14.76
CA LEU A 322 -18.58 -2.76 -15.76
C LEU A 322 -17.32 -1.90 -15.67
N GLU A 323 -17.46 -0.57 -15.59
CA GLU A 323 -16.35 0.35 -15.42
C GLU A 323 -15.54 0.05 -14.15
N THR A 324 -16.22 -0.11 -13.02
CA THR A 324 -15.61 -0.49 -11.73
C THR A 324 -14.80 -1.78 -11.86
N ARG A 325 -15.30 -2.74 -12.63
CA ARG A 325 -14.63 -4.02 -12.87
C ARG A 325 -13.36 -3.87 -13.71
N GLU A 326 -13.33 -3.02 -14.73
CA GLU A 326 -12.10 -2.77 -15.51
C GLU A 326 -11.09 -1.97 -14.72
N ARG A 327 -11.53 -0.96 -13.97
CA ARG A 327 -10.65 -0.22 -13.03
C ARG A 327 -10.00 -1.19 -12.04
N SER A 328 -10.79 -2.11 -11.48
CA SER A 328 -10.29 -3.18 -10.61
C SER A 328 -9.31 -4.12 -11.33
N LEU A 329 -9.55 -4.42 -12.61
CA LEU A 329 -8.65 -5.26 -13.40
C LEU A 329 -7.27 -4.61 -13.60
N ILE A 330 -7.25 -3.33 -14.00
CA ILE A 330 -6.01 -2.56 -14.17
C ILE A 330 -5.29 -2.45 -12.83
N HIS A 331 -6.03 -2.13 -11.75
CA HIS A 331 -5.48 -2.05 -10.40
C HIS A 331 -4.81 -3.36 -9.97
N VAL A 332 -5.47 -4.51 -10.18
CA VAL A 332 -4.87 -5.79 -9.81
C VAL A 332 -3.64 -6.11 -10.65
N ALA A 333 -3.68 -5.86 -11.96
CA ALA A 333 -2.52 -6.09 -12.81
C ALA A 333 -1.35 -5.18 -12.41
N ALA A 334 -1.60 -3.91 -12.14
CA ALA A 334 -0.61 -2.92 -11.74
C ALA A 334 0.07 -3.28 -10.42
N THR A 335 -0.70 -3.70 -9.42
CA THR A 335 -0.21 -4.06 -8.08
C THR A 335 0.55 -5.39 -8.03
N ARG A 336 0.73 -6.08 -9.17
CA ARG A 336 1.67 -7.22 -9.28
C ARG A 336 3.12 -6.78 -9.50
N ALA A 337 3.35 -5.51 -9.82
CA ALA A 337 4.67 -4.94 -9.92
C ALA A 337 5.29 -4.80 -8.53
N ARG A 338 6.52 -5.28 -8.37
CA ARG A 338 7.32 -5.04 -7.16
C ARG A 338 8.09 -3.73 -7.24
N THR A 339 8.64 -3.40 -8.41
CA THR A 339 9.56 -2.26 -8.56
C THR A 339 9.13 -1.24 -9.62
N HIS A 340 8.78 -1.68 -10.83
CA HIS A 340 8.48 -0.77 -11.94
C HIS A 340 7.20 -1.20 -12.67
N ILE A 341 6.48 -0.20 -13.17
CA ILE A 341 5.33 -0.40 -14.04
C ILE A 341 5.44 0.50 -15.26
N LEU A 342 5.22 -0.10 -16.43
CA LEU A 342 5.09 0.58 -17.70
C LEU A 342 3.68 0.34 -18.22
N VAL A 343 3.01 1.39 -18.68
CA VAL A 343 1.69 1.33 -19.31
C VAL A 343 1.80 1.91 -20.70
N THR A 344 1.41 1.14 -21.70
CA THR A 344 1.48 1.54 -23.11
C THR A 344 0.13 1.44 -23.80
N TRP A 345 -0.08 2.31 -24.79
CA TRP A 345 -1.25 2.29 -25.66
C TRP A 345 -0.86 2.74 -27.08
N HIS A 346 -1.67 2.37 -28.06
CA HIS A 346 -1.58 2.85 -29.43
C HIS A 346 -2.90 3.53 -29.84
N GLY A 347 -2.81 4.61 -30.59
CA GLY A 347 -3.97 5.46 -30.88
C GLY A 347 -4.44 6.19 -29.62
N GLU A 348 -5.74 6.10 -29.31
CA GLU A 348 -6.32 6.81 -28.17
C GLU A 348 -6.17 6.02 -26.85
N PRO A 349 -5.71 6.68 -25.77
CA PRO A 349 -5.57 6.03 -24.46
C PRO A 349 -6.92 5.62 -23.89
N SER A 350 -6.91 4.60 -23.03
CA SER A 350 -8.08 4.26 -22.23
C SER A 350 -8.55 5.45 -21.38
N PRO A 351 -9.86 5.77 -21.35
CA PRO A 351 -10.40 6.82 -20.48
C PRO A 351 -10.21 6.47 -19.00
N LEU A 352 -9.99 5.19 -18.68
CA LEU A 352 -9.78 4.73 -17.30
C LEU A 352 -8.42 5.15 -16.73
N LEU A 353 -7.45 5.52 -17.58
CA LEU A 353 -6.13 5.98 -17.14
C LEU A 353 -6.14 7.37 -16.49
N GLY A 354 -7.26 8.10 -16.55
CA GLY A 354 -7.38 9.43 -15.94
C GLY A 354 -6.43 10.47 -16.55
N LEU A 355 -5.89 10.20 -17.74
CA LEU A 355 -5.06 11.14 -18.48
C LEU A 355 -5.93 12.31 -18.90
N LYS A 356 -5.59 13.53 -18.46
CA LYS A 356 -6.23 14.75 -18.95
C LYS A 356 -6.04 14.78 -20.47
N SER A 357 -7.14 14.86 -21.23
CA SER A 357 -7.14 15.00 -22.68
C SER A 357 -6.37 16.27 -23.06
N GLY A 358 -5.09 16.11 -23.35
CA GLY A 358 -4.19 17.24 -23.59
C GLY A 358 -2.79 17.04 -23.05
N ARG A 359 -2.09 16.02 -23.58
CA ARG A 359 -0.66 16.08 -23.93
C ARG A 359 -0.33 14.74 -24.58
N ALA A 360 -0.50 14.69 -25.90
CA ALA A 360 0.36 13.84 -26.70
C ALA A 360 1.79 14.24 -26.32
N CYS A 361 2.50 13.34 -25.64
CA CYS A 361 3.93 13.48 -25.43
C CYS A 361 4.58 13.35 -26.81
N ARG A 362 4.57 14.44 -27.59
CA ARG A 362 5.45 14.58 -28.75
C ARG A 362 6.85 14.81 -28.18
N ARG A 363 7.74 13.93 -28.60
CA ARG A 363 9.18 13.92 -28.29
C ARG A 363 9.83 15.29 -28.39
#